data_AF-A0A9W3BU40-F1
#
_entry.id   AF-A0A9W3BU40-F1
#
_cell.length_a   1.000
_cell.length_b   1.000
_cell.length_c   1.000
_cell.angle_alpha   90.00
_cell.angle_beta   90.00
_cell.angle_gamma   90.00
#
_symmetry.space_group_name_H-M   'P 1'
#
loop_
_entity.id
_entity.type
_entity.pdbx_description
1 polymer ?
#
loop_
_entity_poly.entity_id
_entity_poly.type
_entity_poly.pdbx_seq_one_letter_code
_entity_poly.pdbx_strand_id
1 'polypeptide(L)'
;MTLTFYSSAATATVAVAAATVTSSPRVPFHPPALRGNVSFRLTAKKLPLRSHGGGASSLSVRAMSELVQDKESVVAASTSFSESSNELNHSRTFLDARTEQDLISGIRKEQEAGRLPPNVASGMEELYWNYKNAVLSSGAPGADKTVITNMSVAFDRMLLGVEDPYTFNPYHKAVREPFDYYQFVHMYISPLIDFKNSYVGNVSIFSDLEDKLRQGHNIVLISNHQSEADPAVISLLLEAQCPYIGENIKCVAGDRVITDPLCKPFSMGRNLICVYSKKHMNDDPELVDMKRKANTRSLKEMATLLRSGSQLIWIAPSGGRDRPDPSTGEWFPAPFDSSSVDNMRRLVEHSGAPGHIYPMSLLCADIMPPPPKVEKEIGEKRLVGFHGTGLSIAPEISFSDVTADCSNPNEAKEAYSQALYKSVDEQYKTLNTAINHQRGIEASTSTVSLSQPWN
;
A
#
# COMPACT_ATOMS: atom_id res chain seq x y z
N MET A 1 60.92 1.49 21.45
CA MET A 1 61.03 0.06 21.80
C MET A 1 60.45 -0.73 20.64
N THR A 2 61.20 -1.75 20.23
CA THR A 2 61.30 -2.38 18.91
C THR A 2 60.37 -3.59 18.73
N LEU A 3 60.29 -4.08 17.47
CA LEU A 3 59.71 -5.33 16.91
C LEU A 3 58.35 -5.10 16.21
N THR A 4 58.16 -5.09 14.88
CA THR A 4 58.77 -5.75 13.70
C THR A 4 58.81 -7.28 13.73
N PHE A 5 57.95 -7.90 12.90
CA PHE A 5 58.29 -9.09 12.10
C PHE A 5 57.57 -9.05 10.74
N TYR A 6 58.36 -9.33 9.70
CA TYR A 6 58.04 -9.52 8.29
C TYR A 6 58.19 -11.01 7.94
N SER A 7 57.43 -11.51 6.95
CA SER A 7 57.80 -12.47 5.86
C SER A 7 56.49 -12.87 5.14
N SER A 8 56.17 -12.59 3.86
CA SER A 8 56.78 -12.93 2.55
C SER A 8 56.98 -14.45 2.35
N ALA A 9 56.69 -15.14 1.24
CA ALA A 9 55.92 -14.94 0.00
C ALA A 9 55.88 -16.32 -0.70
N ALA A 10 54.91 -16.60 -1.58
CA ALA A 10 55.12 -17.53 -2.72
C ALA A 10 54.01 -17.40 -3.77
N THR A 11 54.45 -17.05 -4.97
CA THR A 11 53.76 -17.03 -6.27
C THR A 11 53.55 -18.45 -6.81
N ALA A 12 52.41 -18.72 -7.43
CA ALA A 12 52.27 -19.79 -8.42
C ALA A 12 51.25 -19.39 -9.49
N THR A 13 51.78 -18.98 -10.64
CA THR A 13 51.10 -18.80 -11.92
C THR A 13 50.92 -20.16 -12.58
N VAL A 14 49.70 -20.48 -13.03
CA VAL A 14 49.47 -21.50 -14.07
C VAL A 14 48.44 -20.94 -15.05
N ALA A 15 48.89 -20.75 -16.28
CA ALA A 15 48.06 -20.57 -17.47
C ALA A 15 47.88 -21.93 -18.18
N VAL A 16 47.12 -21.92 -19.30
CA VAL A 16 46.81 -23.02 -20.25
C VAL A 16 45.47 -23.73 -19.90
N ALA A 17 44.45 -23.87 -20.77
CA ALA A 17 44.36 -23.83 -22.23
C ALA A 17 43.01 -23.28 -22.70
N ALA A 18 43.01 -22.72 -23.92
CA ALA A 18 41.84 -22.54 -24.75
C ALA A 18 41.32 -23.88 -25.30
N ALA A 19 40.00 -24.03 -25.40
CA ALA A 19 39.36 -24.98 -26.30
C ALA A 19 38.08 -24.37 -26.88
N THR A 20 38.23 -23.78 -28.05
CA THR A 20 37.18 -23.56 -29.04
C THR A 20 36.68 -24.92 -29.55
N VAL A 21 35.38 -25.20 -29.39
CA VAL A 21 34.69 -26.16 -30.25
C VAL A 21 33.40 -25.53 -30.76
N THR A 22 33.48 -25.19 -32.03
CA THR A 22 32.39 -24.91 -32.96
C THR A 22 31.55 -26.17 -33.18
N SER A 23 30.22 -26.07 -33.14
CA SER A 23 29.35 -26.74 -34.11
C SER A 23 27.91 -26.24 -34.03
N SER A 24 27.55 -25.37 -34.96
CA SER A 24 26.18 -25.28 -35.48
C SER A 24 25.87 -26.53 -36.30
N PRO A 25 24.57 -26.87 -36.46
CA PRO A 25 24.08 -26.99 -37.83
C PRO A 25 22.85 -26.10 -38.05
N ARG A 26 22.90 -25.40 -39.19
CA ARG A 26 21.82 -24.60 -39.76
C ARG A 26 20.89 -25.50 -40.59
N VAL A 27 19.57 -25.30 -40.42
CA VAL A 27 18.54 -25.07 -41.49
C VAL A 27 18.04 -26.36 -42.20
N PRO A 28 16.74 -26.50 -42.60
CA PRO A 28 15.91 -25.45 -43.21
C PRO A 28 14.45 -25.25 -42.79
N PHE A 29 14.02 -24.02 -43.10
CA PHE A 29 12.67 -23.51 -43.32
C PHE A 29 11.86 -24.33 -44.34
N HIS A 30 10.55 -24.53 -44.09
CA HIS A 30 9.45 -23.79 -44.74
C HIS A 30 8.06 -24.27 -44.24
N PRO A 31 7.03 -23.39 -44.26
CA PRO A 31 5.67 -23.68 -43.80
C PRO A 31 4.78 -24.21 -44.94
N PRO A 32 3.53 -24.62 -44.62
CA PRO A 32 2.43 -23.90 -45.25
C PRO A 32 1.26 -23.60 -44.31
N ALA A 33 0.61 -22.49 -44.62
CA ALA A 33 -0.70 -22.09 -44.14
C ALA A 33 -1.78 -23.10 -44.56
N LEU A 34 -2.81 -23.30 -43.74
CA LEU A 34 -4.16 -23.54 -44.23
C LEU A 34 -5.21 -23.14 -43.19
N ARG A 35 -6.15 -22.36 -43.70
CA ARG A 35 -7.40 -21.91 -43.08
C ARG A 35 -8.25 -23.10 -42.63
N GLY A 36 -8.92 -22.93 -41.49
CA GLY A 36 -9.96 -23.84 -41.03
C GLY A 36 -10.84 -23.21 -39.98
N ASN A 37 -11.71 -22.28 -40.40
CA ASN A 37 -12.86 -21.87 -39.60
C ASN A 37 -13.78 -23.10 -39.45
N VAL A 38 -13.92 -23.62 -38.23
CA VAL A 38 -15.02 -24.52 -37.88
C VAL A 38 -15.76 -23.94 -36.69
N SER A 39 -16.94 -23.42 -37.00
CA SER A 39 -17.96 -22.99 -36.05
C SER A 39 -18.59 -24.24 -35.41
N PHE A 40 -18.50 -24.38 -34.09
CA PHE A 40 -19.35 -25.28 -33.34
C PHE A 40 -20.36 -24.46 -32.54
N ARG A 41 -21.55 -24.27 -33.12
CA ARG A 41 -22.80 -24.06 -32.37
C ARG A 41 -23.27 -25.42 -31.89
N LEU A 42 -23.44 -25.59 -30.58
CA LEU A 42 -24.34 -26.62 -30.05
C LEU A 42 -25.10 -26.09 -28.82
N THR A 43 -26.31 -25.68 -29.17
CA THR A 43 -27.56 -25.59 -28.39
C THR A 43 -27.59 -26.26 -27.02
N ALA A 44 -28.00 -25.45 -26.04
CA ALA A 44 -28.50 -25.87 -24.75
C ALA A 44 -29.74 -26.79 -24.87
N LYS A 45 -29.79 -27.84 -24.06
CA LYS A 45 -31.03 -28.56 -23.70
C LYS A 45 -31.15 -28.64 -22.18
N LYS A 46 -32.20 -28.01 -21.65
CA LYS A 46 -32.74 -28.17 -20.29
C LYS A 46 -33.64 -29.41 -20.23
N LEU A 47 -33.72 -30.07 -19.06
CA LEU A 47 -34.87 -30.74 -18.39
C LEU A 47 -34.35 -31.89 -17.47
N PRO A 48 -35.08 -32.37 -16.45
CA PRO A 48 -35.58 -31.68 -15.25
C PRO A 48 -35.19 -32.37 -13.91
N LEU A 49 -35.61 -31.74 -12.81
CA LEU A 49 -35.44 -32.05 -11.38
C LEU A 49 -36.23 -33.28 -10.85
N ARG A 50 -35.68 -34.03 -9.87
CA ARG A 50 -36.32 -34.51 -8.60
C ARG A 50 -35.31 -35.33 -7.73
N SER A 51 -34.92 -34.85 -6.53
CA SER A 51 -35.39 -35.21 -5.15
C SER A 51 -34.94 -36.62 -4.67
N HIS A 52 -34.42 -36.95 -3.48
CA HIS A 52 -34.16 -36.42 -2.11
C HIS A 52 -32.97 -37.28 -1.56
N GLY A 53 -32.22 -37.03 -0.49
CA GLY A 53 -32.20 -36.08 0.62
C GLY A 53 -31.16 -36.54 1.68
N GLY A 54 -30.80 -35.66 2.63
CA GLY A 54 -30.18 -36.05 3.91
C GLY A 54 -28.90 -35.30 4.31
N GLY A 55 -28.96 -34.52 5.41
CA GLY A 55 -27.83 -34.39 6.34
C GLY A 55 -27.10 -33.04 6.48
N ALA A 56 -27.78 -32.07 7.11
CA ALA A 56 -27.27 -30.98 7.96
C ALA A 56 -25.76 -30.59 7.94
N SER A 57 -25.45 -29.41 7.39
CA SER A 57 -24.49 -28.39 7.91
C SER A 57 -24.13 -27.32 6.85
N SER A 58 -25.06 -26.41 6.48
CA SER A 58 -24.74 -25.37 5.49
C SER A 58 -25.56 -24.07 5.54
N LEU A 59 -26.08 -23.72 6.72
CA LEU A 59 -27.02 -22.58 6.85
C LEU A 59 -26.38 -21.17 6.78
N SER A 60 -25.07 -21.03 6.61
CA SER A 60 -24.42 -19.70 6.53
C SER A 60 -23.93 -19.29 5.12
N VAL A 61 -24.01 -20.17 4.11
CA VAL A 61 -23.33 -19.93 2.81
C VAL A 61 -24.31 -19.66 1.66
N ARG A 62 -25.61 -19.90 1.84
CA ARG A 62 -26.60 -19.70 0.77
C ARG A 62 -27.18 -18.27 0.69
N ALA A 63 -26.92 -17.42 1.68
CA ALA A 63 -27.49 -16.07 1.77
C ALA A 63 -26.71 -14.98 1.00
N MET A 64 -25.56 -15.30 0.40
CA MET A 64 -24.70 -14.31 -0.29
C MET A 64 -24.57 -14.53 -1.80
N SER A 65 -25.26 -15.54 -2.36
CA SER A 65 -25.23 -15.85 -3.81
C SER A 65 -26.58 -15.67 -4.52
N GLU A 66 -27.66 -15.35 -3.81
CA GLU A 66 -28.99 -15.08 -4.39
C GLU A 66 -29.52 -13.73 -3.88
N LEU A 67 -29.02 -12.64 -4.45
CA LEU A 67 -29.64 -11.32 -4.26
C LEU A 67 -29.30 -10.36 -5.40
N VAL A 68 -29.58 -10.74 -6.64
CA VAL A 68 -29.72 -9.79 -7.76
C VAL A 68 -30.77 -10.30 -8.75
N GLN A 69 -32.04 -10.13 -8.42
CA GLN A 69 -33.12 -9.92 -9.39
C GLN A 69 -34.11 -8.95 -8.75
N ASP A 70 -33.95 -7.65 -9.01
CA ASP A 70 -34.94 -6.88 -9.75
C ASP A 70 -34.66 -5.37 -9.81
N LYS A 71 -34.99 -4.85 -10.99
CA LYS A 71 -35.26 -3.47 -11.40
C LYS A 71 -34.14 -2.44 -11.34
N GLU A 72 -33.58 -2.23 -12.54
CA GLU A 72 -33.09 -0.93 -13.01
C GLU A 72 -34.04 0.21 -12.60
N SER A 73 -33.59 1.04 -11.69
CA SER A 73 -33.82 2.48 -11.76
C SER A 73 -32.45 3.13 -11.86
N VAL A 74 -32.02 3.37 -13.10
CA VAL A 74 -30.88 4.23 -13.39
C VAL A 74 -31.27 5.64 -12.97
N VAL A 75 -30.97 6.00 -11.73
CA VAL A 75 -30.77 7.40 -11.37
C VAL A 75 -29.30 7.66 -11.60
N ALA A 76 -28.99 8.19 -12.78
CA ALA A 76 -27.70 8.81 -13.02
C ALA A 76 -27.57 9.96 -12.01
N ALA A 77 -26.85 9.73 -10.92
CA ALA A 77 -26.32 10.79 -10.11
C ALA A 77 -25.26 11.49 -10.96
N SER A 78 -25.71 12.45 -11.76
CA SER A 78 -24.85 13.48 -12.33
C SER A 78 -24.10 14.12 -11.17
N THR A 79 -22.82 13.79 -11.00
CA THR A 79 -21.88 14.60 -10.24
C THR A 79 -21.78 15.94 -10.95
N SER A 80 -22.70 16.85 -10.63
CA SER A 80 -22.50 18.26 -10.84
C SER A 80 -21.30 18.65 -9.98
N PHE A 81 -20.13 18.77 -10.60
CA PHE A 81 -19.13 19.69 -10.12
C PHE A 81 -19.78 21.08 -10.14
N SER A 82 -20.38 21.46 -9.02
CA SER A 82 -20.32 22.87 -8.66
C SER A 82 -18.83 23.14 -8.46
N GLU A 83 -18.22 23.98 -9.29
CA GLU A 83 -17.09 24.78 -8.82
C GLU A 83 -17.49 25.27 -7.43
N SER A 84 -16.84 24.75 -6.38
CA SER A 84 -17.26 25.03 -5.03
C SER A 84 -17.06 26.52 -4.83
N SER A 85 -18.16 27.25 -4.64
CA SER A 85 -18.16 28.65 -4.23
C SER A 85 -17.35 28.90 -2.95
N ASN A 86 -16.88 27.84 -2.28
CA ASN A 86 -16.06 27.85 -1.08
C ASN A 86 -14.55 28.01 -1.34
N GLU A 87 -13.97 27.61 -2.49
CA GLU A 87 -12.55 27.91 -2.75
C GLU A 87 -12.29 29.43 -2.86
N LEU A 88 -13.32 30.20 -3.23
CA LEU A 88 -13.28 31.67 -3.25
C LEU A 88 -13.30 32.29 -1.85
N ASN A 89 -13.83 31.57 -0.84
CA ASN A 89 -13.93 32.02 0.55
C ASN A 89 -12.88 31.38 1.48
N HIS A 90 -12.09 30.43 0.96
CA HIS A 90 -11.02 29.76 1.71
C HIS A 90 -9.91 30.74 2.08
N SER A 91 -9.51 30.73 3.35
CA SER A 91 -8.40 31.56 3.83
C SER A 91 -7.06 31.03 3.31
N ARG A 92 -6.39 31.80 2.44
CA ARG A 92 -5.06 31.46 1.89
C ARG A 92 -3.89 31.91 2.77
N THR A 93 -4.13 32.12 4.07
CA THR A 93 -3.13 32.63 5.03
C THR A 93 -1.79 31.89 4.96
N PHE A 94 -1.80 30.57 4.71
CA PHE A 94 -0.58 29.76 4.69
C PHE A 94 0.20 29.80 3.37
N LEU A 95 -0.45 30.10 2.23
CA LEU A 95 0.22 30.18 0.92
C LEU A 95 1.07 31.46 0.77
N ASP A 96 0.73 32.49 1.52
CA ASP A 96 1.48 33.75 1.56
C ASP A 96 2.69 33.70 2.49
N ALA A 97 2.82 32.65 3.32
CA ALA A 97 3.94 32.50 4.22
C ALA A 97 5.28 32.42 3.48
N ARG A 98 6.28 33.12 3.99
CA ARG A 98 7.67 33.12 3.48
C ARG A 98 8.68 32.69 4.53
N THR A 99 8.26 32.67 5.79
CA THR A 99 9.09 32.34 6.95
C THR A 99 8.36 31.38 7.88
N GLU A 100 9.13 30.74 8.76
CA GLU A 100 8.60 29.96 9.89
C GLU A 100 7.60 30.77 10.73
N GLN A 101 7.95 32.03 11.00
CA GLN A 101 7.12 32.91 11.82
C GLN A 101 5.77 33.19 11.15
N ASP A 102 5.73 33.29 9.81
CA ASP A 102 4.47 33.47 9.07
C ASP A 102 3.56 32.23 9.22
N LEU A 103 4.12 31.02 9.17
CA LEU A 103 3.35 29.79 9.35
C LEU A 103 2.77 29.68 10.76
N ILE A 104 3.61 29.87 11.79
CA ILE A 104 3.19 29.75 13.19
C ILE A 104 2.20 30.87 13.57
N SER A 105 2.44 32.10 13.12
CA SER A 105 1.47 33.19 13.33
C SER A 105 0.17 32.98 12.54
N GLY A 106 0.25 32.34 11.37
CA GLY A 106 -0.90 31.91 10.58
C GLY A 106 -1.81 30.96 11.37
N ILE A 107 -1.25 29.94 12.04
CA ILE A 107 -2.03 29.02 12.88
C ILE A 107 -2.80 29.79 13.95
N ARG A 108 -2.12 30.68 14.69
CA ARG A 108 -2.74 31.47 15.76
C ARG A 108 -3.85 32.38 15.23
N LYS A 109 -3.61 33.05 14.10
CA LYS A 109 -4.59 33.93 13.45
C LYS A 109 -5.85 33.16 13.04
N GLU A 110 -5.69 31.98 12.44
CA GLU A 110 -6.82 31.15 12.01
C GLU A 110 -7.59 30.55 13.21
N GLN A 111 -6.89 30.24 14.30
CA GLN A 111 -7.50 29.82 15.57
C GLN A 111 -8.28 30.96 16.25
N GLU A 112 -7.69 32.16 16.36
CA GLU A 112 -8.34 33.35 16.93
C GLU A 112 -9.57 33.77 16.11
N ALA A 113 -9.53 33.57 14.79
CA ALA A 113 -10.66 33.80 13.90
C ALA A 113 -11.75 32.70 13.98
N GLY A 114 -11.54 31.65 14.78
CA GLY A 114 -12.50 30.54 14.95
C GLY A 114 -12.60 29.58 13.77
N ARG A 115 -11.69 29.68 12.78
CA ARG A 115 -11.67 28.80 11.59
C ARG A 115 -10.87 27.51 11.83
N LEU A 116 -9.99 27.51 12.84
CA LEU A 116 -9.15 26.36 13.19
C LEU A 116 -9.40 25.90 14.64
N PRO A 117 -9.93 24.68 14.86
CA PRO A 117 -10.13 24.13 16.21
C PRO A 117 -8.81 24.04 17.00
N PRO A 118 -8.82 24.29 18.33
CA PRO A 118 -7.60 24.30 19.14
C PRO A 118 -6.77 23.00 19.08
N ASN A 119 -7.43 21.84 19.01
CA ASN A 119 -6.76 20.55 18.90
C ASN A 119 -6.05 20.38 17.54
N VAL A 120 -6.66 20.87 16.46
CA VAL A 120 -6.05 20.84 15.12
C VAL A 120 -4.90 21.83 15.04
N ALA A 121 -5.05 23.03 15.62
CA ALA A 121 -3.99 24.03 15.70
C ALA A 121 -2.74 23.49 16.42
N SER A 122 -2.90 22.87 17.59
CA SER A 122 -1.79 22.21 18.29
C SER A 122 -1.15 21.10 17.47
N GLY A 123 -1.95 20.28 16.78
CA GLY A 123 -1.43 19.22 15.92
C GLY A 123 -0.68 19.74 14.70
N MET A 124 -1.10 20.87 14.13
CA MET A 124 -0.37 21.56 13.05
C MET A 124 0.98 22.08 13.55
N GLU A 125 1.02 22.75 14.71
CA GLU A 125 2.28 23.22 15.30
C GLU A 125 3.24 22.06 15.58
N GLU A 126 2.76 20.96 16.19
CA GLU A 126 3.58 19.77 16.42
C GLU A 126 4.13 19.19 15.12
N LEU A 127 3.26 19.03 14.11
CA LEU A 127 3.64 18.50 12.81
C LEU A 127 4.73 19.36 12.15
N TYR A 128 4.63 20.69 12.23
CA TYR A 128 5.64 21.58 11.69
C TYR A 128 7.02 21.34 12.30
N TRP A 129 7.12 21.28 13.63
CA TRP A 129 8.40 21.12 14.29
C TRP A 129 9.02 19.74 13.99
N ASN A 130 8.22 18.69 13.99
CA ASN A 130 8.71 17.34 13.68
C ASN A 130 9.14 17.23 12.20
N TYR A 131 8.34 17.76 11.27
CA TYR A 131 8.69 17.78 9.85
C TYR A 131 9.95 18.61 9.58
N LYS A 132 10.05 19.80 10.16
CA LYS A 132 11.23 20.67 10.06
C LYS A 132 12.48 19.92 10.51
N ASN A 133 12.45 19.33 11.70
CA ASN A 133 13.61 18.64 12.27
C ASN A 133 14.05 17.47 11.40
N ALA A 134 13.10 16.70 10.86
CA ALA A 134 13.39 15.59 9.94
C ALA A 134 14.01 16.07 8.62
N VAL A 135 13.41 17.06 7.97
CA VAL A 135 13.93 17.56 6.68
C VAL A 135 15.30 18.20 6.85
N LEU A 136 15.55 18.94 7.94
CA LEU A 136 16.86 19.53 8.21
C LEU A 136 17.92 18.47 8.55
N SER A 137 17.55 17.38 9.26
CA SER A 137 18.50 16.32 9.60
C SER A 137 19.00 15.54 8.37
N SER A 138 18.29 15.63 7.24
CA SER A 138 18.76 15.08 5.96
C SER A 138 20.06 15.71 5.44
N GLY A 139 20.36 16.95 5.87
CA GLY A 139 21.49 17.73 5.33
C GLY A 139 21.34 18.16 3.87
N ALA A 140 20.15 17.99 3.27
CA ALA A 140 19.91 18.35 1.88
C ALA A 140 20.06 19.88 1.63
N PRO A 141 20.71 20.30 0.54
CA PRO A 141 20.76 21.71 0.17
C PRO A 141 19.35 22.29 0.00
N GLY A 142 19.09 23.44 0.63
CA GLY A 142 17.78 24.10 0.54
C GLY A 142 16.68 23.49 1.42
N ALA A 143 17.03 22.59 2.35
CA ALA A 143 16.09 21.97 3.29
C ALA A 143 15.17 23.00 4.00
N ASP A 144 15.69 24.15 4.44
CA ASP A 144 14.87 25.22 5.04
C ASP A 144 13.75 25.69 4.11
N LYS A 145 14.05 25.88 2.82
CA LYS A 145 13.07 26.31 1.81
C LYS A 145 12.04 25.20 1.55
N THR A 146 12.48 23.96 1.51
CA THR A 146 11.60 22.78 1.37
C THR A 146 10.61 22.70 2.52
N VAL A 147 11.06 22.92 3.76
CA VAL A 147 10.19 22.95 4.95
C VAL A 147 9.09 23.99 4.78
N ILE A 148 9.45 25.25 4.48
CA ILE A 148 8.45 26.33 4.34
C ILE A 148 7.47 26.02 3.21
N THR A 149 7.97 25.60 2.04
CA THR A 149 7.13 25.36 0.85
C THR A 149 6.13 24.22 1.11
N ASN A 150 6.60 23.08 1.64
CA ASN A 150 5.75 21.92 1.86
C ASN A 150 4.76 22.15 2.99
N MET A 151 5.18 22.80 4.08
CA MET A 151 4.30 23.07 5.22
C MET A 151 3.26 24.15 4.91
N SER A 152 3.58 25.16 4.09
CA SER A 152 2.59 26.12 3.57
C SER A 152 1.44 25.42 2.86
N VAL A 153 1.75 24.50 1.94
CA VAL A 153 0.72 23.76 1.19
C VAL A 153 -0.03 22.79 2.10
N ALA A 154 0.69 22.06 2.97
CA ALA A 154 0.05 21.13 3.90
C ALA A 154 -0.95 21.84 4.81
N PHE A 155 -0.58 22.98 5.40
CA PHE A 155 -1.44 23.74 6.29
C PHE A 155 -2.63 24.36 5.59
N ASP A 156 -2.44 24.91 4.38
CA ASP A 156 -3.53 25.42 3.55
C ASP A 156 -4.57 24.32 3.27
N ARG A 157 -4.12 23.13 2.86
CA ARG A 157 -5.01 21.99 2.59
C ARG A 157 -5.66 21.41 3.86
N MET A 158 -4.99 21.44 5.00
CA MET A 158 -5.58 21.05 6.29
C MET A 158 -6.66 22.03 6.74
N LEU A 159 -6.41 23.33 6.64
CA LEU A 159 -7.41 24.36 6.94
C LEU A 159 -8.63 24.22 6.02
N LEU A 160 -8.43 24.04 4.71
CA LEU A 160 -9.52 23.78 3.77
C LEU A 160 -10.33 22.55 4.19
N GLY A 161 -9.65 21.47 4.64
CA GLY A 161 -10.33 20.26 5.12
C GLY A 161 -11.09 20.43 6.45
N VAL A 162 -10.81 21.48 7.21
CA VAL A 162 -11.57 21.88 8.41
C VAL A 162 -12.77 22.75 8.02
N GLU A 163 -12.56 23.72 7.13
CA GLU A 163 -13.60 24.64 6.63
C GLU A 163 -14.65 23.90 5.77
N ASP A 164 -14.20 22.96 4.94
CA ASP A 164 -15.03 22.14 4.04
C ASP A 164 -14.62 20.65 4.11
N PRO A 165 -15.13 19.90 5.11
CA PRO A 165 -14.72 18.52 5.33
C PRO A 165 -15.03 17.57 4.16
N TYR A 166 -13.97 17.07 3.51
CA TYR A 166 -14.09 16.05 2.47
C TYR A 166 -14.74 14.75 2.97
N THR A 167 -15.66 14.17 2.18
CA THR A 167 -16.30 12.89 2.50
C THR A 167 -15.79 11.79 1.56
N PHE A 168 -15.23 10.73 2.14
CA PHE A 168 -14.70 9.60 1.36
C PHE A 168 -15.82 8.64 0.95
N ASN A 169 -15.83 8.27 -0.34
CA ASN A 169 -16.67 7.20 -0.86
C ASN A 169 -16.14 5.81 -0.46
N PRO A 170 -16.96 4.75 -0.49
CA PRO A 170 -16.50 3.38 -0.22
C PRO A 170 -15.31 2.97 -1.09
N TYR A 171 -15.34 3.36 -2.37
CA TYR A 171 -14.17 3.44 -3.23
C TYR A 171 -13.87 4.91 -3.53
N HIS A 172 -12.69 5.36 -3.12
CA HIS A 172 -12.18 6.71 -3.36
C HIS A 172 -11.13 6.68 -4.46
N LYS A 173 -11.26 7.57 -5.44
CA LYS A 173 -10.26 7.80 -6.49
C LYS A 173 -9.39 8.98 -6.08
N ALA A 174 -8.08 8.88 -6.28
CA ALA A 174 -7.17 9.98 -5.99
C ALA A 174 -7.65 11.27 -6.68
N VAL A 175 -7.70 12.36 -5.93
CA VAL A 175 -8.07 13.69 -6.45
C VAL A 175 -6.84 14.31 -7.10
N ARG A 176 -6.91 14.52 -8.42
CA ARG A 176 -5.81 15.06 -9.24
C ARG A 176 -6.05 16.50 -9.70
N GLU A 177 -7.30 16.98 -9.65
CA GLU A 177 -7.71 18.31 -10.14
C GLU A 177 -8.81 18.91 -9.24
N PRO A 178 -8.90 20.24 -9.10
CA PRO A 178 -7.99 21.27 -9.64
C PRO A 178 -6.64 21.36 -8.89
N PHE A 179 -6.54 20.67 -7.75
CA PHE A 179 -5.30 20.51 -7.00
C PHE A 179 -4.89 19.04 -7.03
N ASP A 180 -3.65 18.78 -7.44
CA ASP A 180 -3.11 17.42 -7.48
C ASP A 180 -2.67 16.97 -6.09
N TYR A 181 -3.59 16.32 -5.35
CA TYR A 181 -3.28 15.77 -4.03
C TYR A 181 -2.28 14.62 -4.12
N TYR A 182 -2.22 13.86 -5.21
CA TYR A 182 -1.21 12.80 -5.36
C TYR A 182 0.18 13.41 -5.39
N GLN A 183 0.40 14.40 -6.25
CA GLN A 183 1.69 15.08 -6.36
C GLN A 183 2.07 15.79 -5.05
N PHE A 184 1.11 16.44 -4.38
CA PHE A 184 1.32 17.05 -3.07
C PHE A 184 1.88 16.04 -2.05
N VAL A 185 1.29 14.84 -1.94
CA VAL A 185 1.78 13.84 -0.99
C VAL A 185 3.21 13.41 -1.33
N HIS A 186 3.52 13.23 -2.61
CA HIS A 186 4.87 12.85 -3.04
C HIS A 186 5.89 13.93 -2.69
N MET A 187 5.58 15.20 -2.97
CA MET A 187 6.43 16.34 -2.60
C MET A 187 6.64 16.45 -1.09
N TYR A 188 5.61 16.13 -0.31
CA TYR A 188 5.69 16.17 1.15
C TYR A 188 6.55 15.04 1.72
N ILE A 189 6.39 13.80 1.22
CA ILE A 189 7.05 12.61 1.78
C ILE A 189 8.47 12.41 1.22
N SER A 190 8.74 12.78 -0.02
CA SER A 190 10.05 12.56 -0.67
C SER A 190 11.25 13.09 0.15
N PRO A 191 11.22 14.31 0.75
CA PRO A 191 12.31 14.81 1.58
C PRO A 191 12.58 14.04 2.88
N LEU A 192 11.69 13.12 3.24
CA LEU A 192 11.82 12.28 4.44
C LEU A 192 12.48 10.93 4.12
N ILE A 193 12.58 10.56 2.84
CA ILE A 193 13.18 9.30 2.41
C ILE A 193 14.66 9.52 2.12
N ASP A 194 15.52 8.78 2.83
CA ASP A 194 16.93 8.67 2.47
C ASP A 194 17.10 7.64 1.33
N PHE A 195 16.84 8.08 0.09
CA PHE A 195 16.96 7.23 -1.09
C PHE A 195 18.33 6.56 -1.23
N LYS A 196 19.40 7.17 -0.70
CA LYS A 196 20.74 6.56 -0.74
C LYS A 196 20.82 5.31 0.13
N ASN A 197 20.04 5.24 1.20
CA ASN A 197 19.96 4.11 2.12
C ASN A 197 18.62 3.37 2.04
N SER A 198 17.84 3.59 0.97
CA SER A 198 16.64 2.83 0.66
C SER A 198 16.89 1.71 -0.34
N TYR A 199 16.05 0.66 -0.34
CA TYR A 199 16.21 -0.50 -1.23
C TYR A 199 14.88 -1.06 -1.70
N VAL A 200 14.88 -1.59 -2.93
CA VAL A 200 13.78 -2.37 -3.50
C VAL A 200 14.22 -3.81 -3.74
N GLY A 201 13.55 -4.76 -3.09
CA GLY A 201 13.73 -6.20 -3.24
C GLY A 201 12.90 -6.76 -4.40
N ASN A 202 13.57 -7.55 -5.25
CA ASN A 202 12.98 -8.27 -6.39
C ASN A 202 12.19 -7.37 -7.34
N VAL A 203 12.80 -6.24 -7.73
CA VAL A 203 12.13 -5.20 -8.52
C VAL A 203 11.50 -5.71 -9.83
N SER A 204 12.09 -6.73 -10.47
CA SER A 204 11.55 -7.34 -11.69
C SER A 204 10.15 -7.93 -11.52
N ILE A 205 9.78 -8.40 -10.32
CA ILE A 205 8.44 -8.93 -10.06
C ILE A 205 7.40 -7.83 -10.22
N PHE A 206 7.70 -6.57 -9.85
CA PHE A 206 6.78 -5.45 -10.07
C PHE A 206 6.51 -5.23 -11.56
N SER A 207 7.52 -5.38 -12.42
CA SER A 207 7.31 -5.34 -13.88
C SER A 207 6.38 -6.48 -14.35
N ASP A 208 6.55 -7.70 -13.83
CA ASP A 208 5.65 -8.83 -14.12
C ASP A 208 4.22 -8.59 -13.64
N LEU A 209 4.03 -7.78 -12.59
CA LEU A 209 2.70 -7.37 -12.12
C LEU A 209 2.02 -6.47 -13.15
N GLU A 210 2.75 -5.48 -13.69
CA GLU A 210 2.20 -4.62 -14.73
C GLU A 210 1.79 -5.39 -15.99
N ASP A 211 2.58 -6.40 -16.37
CA ASP A 211 2.24 -7.29 -17.49
C ASP A 211 0.92 -8.03 -17.24
N LYS A 212 0.71 -8.55 -16.03
CA LYS A 212 -0.55 -9.22 -15.64
C LYS A 212 -1.73 -8.25 -15.59
N LEU A 213 -1.52 -7.04 -15.08
CA LEU A 213 -2.55 -5.98 -15.07
C LEU A 213 -2.97 -5.61 -16.50
N ARG A 214 -2.01 -5.51 -17.43
CA ARG A 214 -2.26 -5.28 -18.87
C ARG A 214 -3.02 -6.44 -19.53
N GLN A 215 -2.87 -7.66 -19.04
CA GLN A 215 -3.63 -8.84 -19.49
C GLN A 215 -5.05 -8.91 -18.91
N GLY A 216 -5.47 -7.96 -18.07
CA GLY A 216 -6.79 -7.96 -17.46
C GLY A 216 -6.84 -8.65 -16.09
N HIS A 217 -5.71 -9.13 -15.56
CA HIS A 217 -5.70 -9.87 -14.31
C HIS A 217 -5.80 -8.93 -13.10
N ASN A 218 -6.29 -9.46 -11.99
CA ASN A 218 -6.30 -8.79 -10.69
C ASN A 218 -5.07 -9.19 -9.88
N ILE A 219 -4.56 -8.26 -9.09
CA ILE A 219 -3.41 -8.44 -8.21
C ILE A 219 -3.74 -7.92 -6.83
N VAL A 220 -3.51 -8.75 -5.82
CA VAL A 220 -3.59 -8.39 -4.41
C VAL A 220 -2.22 -8.52 -3.78
N LEU A 221 -1.73 -7.41 -3.22
CA LEU A 221 -0.52 -7.34 -2.43
C LEU A 221 -0.90 -7.51 -0.96
N ILE A 222 -0.48 -8.63 -0.37
CA ILE A 222 -0.64 -8.93 1.04
C ILE A 222 0.61 -8.46 1.77
N SER A 223 0.45 -7.44 2.62
CA SER A 223 1.58 -6.69 3.17
C SER A 223 1.54 -6.57 4.69
N ASN A 224 2.70 -6.27 5.30
CA ASN A 224 2.71 -5.55 6.57
C ASN A 224 2.40 -4.06 6.35
N HIS A 225 2.28 -3.29 7.43
CA HIS A 225 1.95 -1.86 7.40
C HIS A 225 2.70 -1.17 8.52
N GLN A 226 3.40 -0.06 8.27
CA GLN A 226 4.26 0.57 9.27
C GLN A 226 3.87 2.00 9.57
N SER A 227 3.47 2.78 8.58
CA SER A 227 3.19 4.21 8.71
C SER A 227 1.97 4.62 7.89
N GLU A 228 1.40 5.79 8.20
CA GLU A 228 0.34 6.37 7.35
C GLU A 228 0.88 6.78 5.97
N ALA A 229 2.20 6.93 5.84
CA ALA A 229 2.89 7.27 4.60
C ALA A 229 3.18 6.07 3.69
N ASP A 230 2.82 4.83 4.07
CA ASP A 230 3.14 3.63 3.30
C ASP A 230 2.74 3.72 1.81
N PRO A 231 1.54 4.20 1.42
CA PRO A 231 1.20 4.35 0.00
C PRO A 231 2.14 5.30 -0.76
N ALA A 232 2.63 6.34 -0.08
CA ALA A 232 3.59 7.28 -0.66
C ALA A 232 4.97 6.65 -0.79
N VAL A 233 5.43 5.92 0.22
CA VAL A 233 6.71 5.19 0.18
C VAL A 233 6.70 4.16 -0.95
N ILE A 234 5.64 3.36 -1.10
CA ILE A 234 5.50 2.43 -2.23
C ILE A 234 5.62 3.17 -3.56
N SER A 235 4.88 4.27 -3.72
CA SER A 235 4.86 5.02 -4.98
C SER A 235 6.23 5.62 -5.31
N LEU A 236 6.88 6.25 -4.34
CA LEU A 236 8.17 6.93 -4.52
C LEU A 236 9.30 5.94 -4.80
N LEU A 237 9.32 4.78 -4.14
CA LEU A 237 10.35 3.75 -4.38
C LEU A 237 10.22 3.07 -5.75
N LEU A 238 9.04 3.12 -6.37
CA LEU A 238 8.75 2.52 -7.68
C LEU A 238 8.62 3.54 -8.82
N GLU A 239 8.64 4.85 -8.52
CA GLU A 239 8.32 5.92 -9.47
C GLU A 239 9.13 5.84 -10.77
N ALA A 240 10.43 5.54 -10.67
CA ALA A 240 11.33 5.49 -11.82
C ALA A 240 11.13 4.26 -12.73
N GLN A 241 10.66 3.12 -12.20
CA GLN A 241 10.60 1.84 -12.93
C GLN A 241 9.18 1.33 -13.19
N CYS A 242 8.27 1.53 -12.24
CA CYS A 242 6.89 1.04 -12.29
C CYS A 242 5.91 2.14 -11.84
N PRO A 243 5.87 3.30 -12.51
CA PRO A 243 5.03 4.43 -12.11
C PRO A 243 3.53 4.08 -12.11
N TYR A 244 3.10 3.16 -13.00
CA TYR A 244 1.72 2.73 -13.07
C TYR A 244 1.24 2.13 -11.75
N ILE A 245 2.10 1.38 -11.05
CA ILE A 245 1.80 0.80 -9.73
C ILE A 245 1.49 1.92 -8.74
N GLY A 246 2.39 2.89 -8.58
CA GLY A 246 2.22 3.98 -7.62
C GLY A 246 0.95 4.80 -7.85
N GLU A 247 0.60 5.06 -9.11
CA GLU A 247 -0.59 5.85 -9.47
C GLU A 247 -1.92 5.07 -9.37
N ASN A 248 -1.91 3.74 -9.53
CA ASN A 248 -3.12 2.93 -9.68
C ASN A 248 -3.40 1.94 -8.56
N ILE A 249 -2.46 1.79 -7.62
CA ILE A 249 -2.63 0.96 -6.42
C ILE A 249 -3.82 1.47 -5.59
N LYS A 250 -4.67 0.54 -5.17
CA LYS A 250 -5.86 0.79 -4.36
C LYS A 250 -5.59 0.28 -2.95
N CYS A 251 -5.39 1.19 -2.01
CA CYS A 251 -5.05 0.84 -0.64
C CYS A 251 -6.33 0.60 0.18
N VAL A 252 -6.46 -0.57 0.79
CA VAL A 252 -7.49 -0.81 1.80
C VAL A 252 -7.11 -0.03 3.05
N ALA A 253 -7.87 1.02 3.35
CA ALA A 253 -7.52 2.01 4.37
C ALA A 253 -8.55 2.10 5.48
N GLY A 254 -8.05 2.28 6.71
CA GLY A 254 -8.81 2.43 7.94
C GLY A 254 -9.53 3.77 8.06
N ASP A 255 -10.41 3.88 9.06
CA ASP A 255 -11.23 5.06 9.33
C ASP A 255 -10.45 6.28 9.84
N ARG A 256 -9.33 6.09 10.54
CA ARG A 256 -8.54 7.20 11.11
C ARG A 256 -7.98 8.13 10.04
N VAL A 257 -7.34 7.58 9.01
CA VAL A 257 -6.69 8.36 7.96
C VAL A 257 -7.68 9.12 7.06
N ILE A 258 -8.96 8.75 7.10
CA ILE A 258 -10.04 9.41 6.35
C ILE A 258 -10.92 10.33 7.21
N THR A 259 -10.70 10.36 8.53
CA THR A 259 -11.45 11.20 9.48
C THR A 259 -10.60 12.30 10.11
N ASP A 260 -9.32 12.06 10.36
CA ASP A 260 -8.41 13.04 10.96
C ASP A 260 -8.10 14.20 9.98
N PRO A 261 -8.43 15.46 10.31
CA PRO A 261 -8.16 16.62 9.46
C PRO A 261 -6.70 16.77 9.02
N LEU A 262 -5.74 16.31 9.83
CA LEU A 262 -4.31 16.38 9.53
C LEU A 262 -3.88 15.27 8.54
N CYS A 263 -4.63 14.18 8.43
CA CYS A 263 -4.35 13.07 7.50
C CYS A 263 -5.12 13.18 6.20
N LYS A 264 -6.34 13.74 6.24
CA LYS A 264 -7.28 13.75 5.11
C LYS A 264 -6.68 14.29 3.80
N PRO A 265 -5.93 15.42 3.77
CA PRO A 265 -5.29 15.88 2.55
C PRO A 265 -4.39 14.81 1.91
N PHE A 266 -3.66 14.04 2.73
CA PHE A 266 -2.80 12.97 2.23
C PHE A 266 -3.61 11.80 1.67
N SER A 267 -4.69 11.42 2.37
CA SER A 267 -5.61 10.36 1.93
C SER A 267 -6.35 10.73 0.64
N MET A 268 -6.68 12.01 0.43
CA MET A 268 -7.33 12.49 -0.79
C MET A 268 -6.50 12.21 -2.05
N GLY A 269 -5.17 12.20 -1.93
CA GLY A 269 -4.23 11.93 -3.03
C GLY A 269 -4.03 10.45 -3.37
N ARG A 270 -4.78 9.52 -2.76
CA ARG A 270 -4.61 8.07 -2.94
C ARG A 270 -5.89 7.42 -3.43
N ASN A 271 -5.78 6.28 -4.13
CA ASN A 271 -6.95 5.45 -4.39
C ASN A 271 -7.19 4.56 -3.18
N LEU A 272 -8.38 4.62 -2.57
CA LEU A 272 -8.67 3.93 -1.32
C LEU A 272 -9.91 3.04 -1.44
N ILE A 273 -9.86 1.90 -0.76
CA ILE A 273 -11.05 1.13 -0.40
C ILE A 273 -11.27 1.36 1.09
N CYS A 274 -12.25 2.19 1.42
CA CYS A 274 -12.43 2.74 2.75
C CYS A 274 -13.15 1.73 3.66
N VAL A 275 -12.49 1.25 4.70
CA VAL A 275 -13.04 0.28 5.64
C VAL A 275 -12.79 0.71 7.09
N TYR A 276 -13.72 0.41 7.98
CA TYR A 276 -13.51 0.47 9.42
C TYR A 276 -12.70 -0.74 9.87
N SER A 277 -11.57 -0.50 10.55
CA SER A 277 -10.73 -1.57 11.06
C SER A 277 -11.47 -2.39 12.12
N LYS A 278 -11.25 -3.71 12.13
CA LYS A 278 -11.74 -4.58 13.21
C LYS A 278 -11.22 -4.12 14.58
N LYS A 279 -10.00 -3.54 14.64
CA LYS A 279 -9.38 -3.04 15.88
C LYS A 279 -10.21 -1.94 16.54
N HIS A 280 -10.88 -1.10 15.75
CA HIS A 280 -11.65 0.06 16.21
C HIS A 280 -13.16 -0.10 16.01
N MET A 281 -13.63 -1.30 15.65
CA MET A 281 -15.03 -1.58 15.37
C MET A 281 -15.90 -1.32 16.61
N ASN A 282 -15.41 -1.72 17.78
CA ASN A 282 -16.14 -1.70 19.05
C ASN A 282 -15.72 -0.56 19.99
N ASP A 283 -14.91 0.40 19.52
CA ASP A 283 -14.49 1.54 20.34
C ASP A 283 -15.68 2.39 20.81
N ASP A 284 -16.69 2.49 19.94
CA ASP A 284 -18.01 3.07 20.23
C ASP A 284 -19.09 2.05 19.82
N PRO A 285 -19.77 1.41 20.80
CA PRO A 285 -20.82 0.43 20.54
C PRO A 285 -21.98 0.98 19.70
N GLU A 286 -22.31 2.27 19.78
CA GLU A 286 -23.43 2.86 19.05
C GLU A 286 -23.15 2.96 17.55
N LEU A 287 -21.87 3.03 17.18
CA LEU A 287 -21.44 3.16 15.79
C LEU A 287 -21.21 1.81 15.09
N VAL A 288 -21.21 0.69 15.81
CA VAL A 288 -20.88 -0.66 15.27
C VAL A 288 -21.73 -1.01 14.04
N ASP A 289 -23.04 -0.81 14.10
CA ASP A 289 -23.94 -1.18 13.01
C ASP A 289 -23.73 -0.30 11.77
N MET A 290 -23.46 0.98 11.98
CA MET A 290 -23.11 1.92 10.91
C MET A 290 -21.79 1.49 10.24
N LYS A 291 -20.76 1.20 11.04
CA LYS A 291 -19.43 0.75 10.57
C LYS A 291 -19.52 -0.54 9.77
N ARG A 292 -20.30 -1.53 10.25
CA ARG A 292 -20.55 -2.80 9.54
C ARG A 292 -21.26 -2.59 8.20
N LYS A 293 -22.27 -1.72 8.16
CA LYS A 293 -22.98 -1.38 6.91
C LYS A 293 -22.05 -0.67 5.92
N ALA A 294 -21.20 0.24 6.39
CA ALA A 294 -20.20 0.89 5.56
C ALA A 294 -19.20 -0.11 4.97
N ASN A 295 -18.61 -1.00 5.79
CA ASN A 295 -17.71 -2.05 5.31
C ASN A 295 -18.38 -2.96 4.28
N THR A 296 -19.66 -3.31 4.48
CA THR A 296 -20.41 -4.10 3.51
C THR A 296 -20.53 -3.41 2.15
N ARG A 297 -20.72 -2.08 2.13
CA ARG A 297 -20.72 -1.31 0.88
C ARG A 297 -19.34 -1.31 0.22
N SER A 298 -18.27 -1.08 0.98
CA SER A 298 -16.90 -1.08 0.44
C SER A 298 -16.48 -2.43 -0.12
N LEU A 299 -16.87 -3.54 0.53
CA LEU A 299 -16.63 -4.89 0.02
C LEU A 299 -17.40 -5.16 -1.29
N LYS A 300 -18.63 -4.63 -1.44
CA LYS A 300 -19.41 -4.74 -2.69
C LYS A 300 -18.77 -3.93 -3.83
N GLU A 301 -18.26 -2.74 -3.54
CA GLU A 301 -17.51 -1.94 -4.52
C GLU A 301 -16.22 -2.66 -4.93
N MET A 302 -15.45 -3.19 -3.97
CA MET A 302 -14.25 -3.97 -4.27
C MET A 302 -14.55 -5.21 -5.12
N ALA A 303 -15.61 -5.95 -4.82
CA ALA A 303 -16.03 -7.08 -5.66
C ALA A 303 -16.44 -6.63 -7.07
N THR A 304 -17.02 -5.44 -7.21
CA THR A 304 -17.37 -4.87 -8.52
C THR A 304 -16.13 -4.46 -9.32
N LEU A 305 -15.15 -3.84 -8.66
CA LEU A 305 -13.85 -3.52 -9.26
C LEU A 305 -13.13 -4.80 -9.71
N LEU A 306 -13.05 -5.83 -8.86
CA LEU A 306 -12.38 -7.08 -9.22
C LEU A 306 -13.05 -7.76 -10.43
N ARG A 307 -14.38 -7.69 -10.56
CA ARG A 307 -15.10 -8.22 -11.73
C ARG A 307 -14.72 -7.54 -13.05
N SER A 308 -14.26 -6.29 -13.02
CA SER A 308 -13.81 -5.60 -14.23
C SER A 308 -12.39 -5.98 -14.68
N GLY A 309 -11.63 -6.73 -13.86
CA GLY A 309 -10.23 -7.05 -14.11
C GLY A 309 -9.30 -5.84 -13.94
N SER A 310 -8.00 -6.04 -14.16
CA SER A 310 -6.93 -5.03 -14.08
C SER A 310 -6.87 -4.25 -12.76
N GLN A 311 -7.26 -4.87 -11.64
CA GLN A 311 -7.19 -4.22 -10.33
C GLN A 311 -5.89 -4.53 -9.62
N LEU A 312 -5.22 -3.50 -9.10
CA LEU A 312 -4.11 -3.61 -8.16
C LEU A 312 -4.57 -3.14 -6.77
N ILE A 313 -4.61 -4.06 -5.81
CA ILE A 313 -5.08 -3.81 -4.44
C ILE A 313 -3.94 -4.08 -3.46
N TRP A 314 -3.76 -3.19 -2.50
CA TRP A 314 -2.89 -3.39 -1.35
C TRP A 314 -3.71 -3.50 -0.08
N ILE A 315 -3.39 -4.49 0.75
CA ILE A 315 -4.05 -4.71 2.04
C ILE A 315 -3.03 -5.20 3.07
N ALA A 316 -3.17 -4.70 4.30
CA ALA A 316 -2.48 -5.19 5.47
C ALA A 316 -3.44 -6.01 6.36
N PRO A 317 -3.42 -7.35 6.31
CA PRO A 317 -4.38 -8.18 7.03
C PRO A 317 -4.28 -8.09 8.55
N SER A 318 -3.16 -7.58 9.08
CA SER A 318 -3.01 -7.27 10.51
C SER A 318 -3.98 -6.19 10.99
N GLY A 319 -4.56 -5.40 10.07
CA GLY A 319 -5.58 -4.37 10.34
C GLY A 319 -5.04 -3.12 11.05
N GLY A 320 -3.72 -2.96 11.17
CA GLY A 320 -3.09 -1.74 11.67
C GLY A 320 -1.57 -1.81 11.58
N ARG A 321 -0.90 -0.68 11.87
CA ARG A 321 0.56 -0.56 11.80
C ARG A 321 1.28 -1.52 12.74
N ASP A 322 2.47 -1.94 12.36
CA ASP A 322 3.42 -2.70 13.17
C ASP A 322 3.74 -1.94 14.47
N ARG A 323 4.26 -2.64 15.48
CA ARG A 323 4.69 -2.05 16.75
C ARG A 323 6.00 -2.70 17.19
N PRO A 324 6.87 -1.96 17.90
CA PRO A 324 8.05 -2.55 18.48
C PRO A 324 7.65 -3.50 19.60
N ASP A 325 8.44 -4.55 19.79
CA ASP A 325 8.36 -5.40 20.96
C ASP A 325 8.53 -4.54 22.24
N PRO A 326 7.62 -4.62 23.22
CA PRO A 326 7.72 -3.81 24.43
C PRO A 326 8.96 -4.08 25.29
N SER A 327 9.57 -5.26 25.15
CA SER A 327 10.73 -5.71 25.93
C SER A 327 12.05 -5.50 25.20
N THR A 328 12.12 -5.73 23.88
CA THR A 328 13.37 -5.60 23.10
C THR A 328 13.45 -4.28 22.31
N GLY A 329 12.31 -3.65 22.02
CA GLY A 329 12.23 -2.48 21.14
C GLY A 329 12.33 -2.82 19.65
N GLU A 330 12.46 -4.10 19.28
CA GLU A 330 12.61 -4.53 17.89
C GLU A 330 11.28 -4.50 17.13
N TRP A 331 11.32 -4.07 15.87
CA TRP A 331 10.15 -4.03 14.99
C TRP A 331 10.06 -5.27 14.12
N PHE A 332 8.85 -5.78 13.93
CA PHE A 332 8.54 -6.88 13.01
C PHE A 332 7.11 -6.75 12.47
N PRO A 333 6.80 -7.38 11.32
CA PRO A 333 5.44 -7.46 10.80
C PRO A 333 4.43 -7.94 11.84
N ALA A 334 3.34 -7.21 12.04
CA ALA A 334 2.27 -7.64 12.93
C ALA A 334 1.56 -8.90 12.38
N PRO A 335 1.10 -9.83 13.25
CA PRO A 335 0.39 -11.02 12.82
C PRO A 335 -0.83 -10.72 11.94
N PHE A 336 -1.03 -11.53 10.91
CA PHE A 336 -2.16 -11.40 10.00
C PHE A 336 -3.44 -11.99 10.59
N ASP A 337 -4.57 -11.34 10.32
CA ASP A 337 -5.89 -11.95 10.49
C ASP A 337 -6.15 -12.89 9.31
N SER A 338 -6.08 -14.20 9.57
CA SER A 338 -6.30 -15.26 8.57
C SER A 338 -7.65 -15.15 7.86
N SER A 339 -8.67 -14.61 8.53
CA SER A 339 -9.99 -14.42 7.94
C SER A 339 -9.99 -13.27 6.95
N SER A 340 -9.17 -12.23 7.18
CA SER A 340 -9.00 -11.13 6.23
C SER A 340 -8.24 -11.60 4.97
N VAL A 341 -7.21 -12.43 5.14
CA VAL A 341 -6.48 -13.06 4.02
C VAL A 341 -7.43 -13.93 3.18
N ASP A 342 -8.19 -14.82 3.82
CA ASP A 342 -9.10 -15.73 3.11
C ASP A 342 -10.26 -15.00 2.42
N ASN A 343 -10.78 -13.94 3.03
CA ASN A 343 -11.78 -13.09 2.38
C ASN A 343 -11.25 -12.49 1.09
N MET A 344 -10.02 -11.97 1.09
CA MET A 344 -9.39 -11.43 -0.13
C MET A 344 -9.18 -12.52 -1.18
N ARG A 345 -8.66 -13.69 -0.78
CA ARG A 345 -8.51 -14.85 -1.68
C ARG A 345 -9.83 -15.23 -2.34
N ARG A 346 -10.89 -15.39 -1.56
CA ARG A 346 -12.23 -15.73 -2.09
C ARG A 346 -12.73 -14.67 -3.05
N LEU A 347 -12.60 -13.39 -2.72
CA LEU A 347 -13.04 -12.30 -3.60
C LEU A 347 -12.33 -12.33 -4.95
N VAL A 348 -11.03 -12.60 -4.95
CA VAL A 348 -10.21 -12.71 -6.15
C VAL A 348 -10.64 -13.92 -6.99
N GLU A 349 -10.74 -15.11 -6.38
CA GLU A 349 -11.15 -16.35 -7.06
C GLU A 349 -12.54 -16.27 -7.68
N HIS A 350 -13.48 -15.59 -7.00
CA HIS A 350 -14.87 -15.48 -7.45
C HIS A 350 -15.12 -14.20 -8.28
N SER A 351 -14.07 -13.46 -8.64
CA SER A 351 -14.19 -12.24 -9.44
C SER A 351 -14.47 -12.51 -10.92
N GLY A 352 -14.19 -13.71 -11.42
CA GLY A 352 -14.34 -14.08 -12.82
C GLY A 352 -13.16 -13.67 -13.73
N ALA A 353 -12.31 -12.74 -13.29
CA ALA A 353 -11.03 -12.45 -13.92
C ALA A 353 -9.90 -13.23 -13.22
N PRO A 354 -8.83 -13.63 -13.93
CA PRO A 354 -7.67 -14.27 -13.31
C PRO A 354 -7.08 -13.35 -12.23
N GLY A 355 -6.60 -13.95 -11.14
CA GLY A 355 -6.22 -13.20 -9.95
C GLY A 355 -5.02 -13.79 -9.24
N HIS A 356 -4.17 -12.91 -8.71
CA HIS A 356 -2.88 -13.25 -8.13
C HIS A 356 -2.69 -12.61 -6.76
N ILE A 357 -2.02 -13.32 -5.86
CA ILE A 357 -1.78 -12.88 -4.48
C ILE A 357 -0.28 -12.96 -4.19
N TYR A 358 0.32 -11.80 -3.92
CA TYR A 358 1.76 -11.68 -3.67
C TYR A 358 2.02 -11.22 -2.23
N PRO A 359 2.96 -11.86 -1.51
CA PRO A 359 3.47 -11.34 -0.25
C PRO A 359 4.43 -10.17 -0.51
N MET A 360 4.17 -9.04 0.13
CA MET A 360 4.95 -7.82 0.02
C MET A 360 5.40 -7.35 1.41
N SER A 361 6.59 -6.78 1.52
CA SER A 361 7.15 -6.28 2.76
C SER A 361 7.54 -4.82 2.65
N LEU A 362 7.30 -4.06 3.74
CA LEU A 362 7.57 -2.64 3.89
C LEU A 362 8.41 -2.40 5.13
N LEU A 363 9.45 -1.57 4.99
CA LEU A 363 10.23 -1.03 6.09
C LEU A 363 10.29 0.49 5.97
N CYS A 364 9.52 1.20 6.79
CA CYS A 364 9.47 2.67 6.80
C CYS A 364 8.93 3.27 8.11
N ALA A 365 8.86 2.49 9.20
CA ALA A 365 8.39 2.98 10.49
C ALA A 365 9.14 4.24 10.95
N ASP A 366 10.45 4.33 10.72
CA ASP A 366 11.29 5.45 11.17
C ASP A 366 10.96 6.81 10.54
N ILE A 367 10.26 6.83 9.39
CA ILE A 367 9.82 8.10 8.77
C ILE A 367 8.61 8.69 9.49
N MET A 368 7.65 7.86 9.90
CA MET A 368 6.42 8.32 10.55
C MET A 368 5.87 7.21 11.46
N PRO A 369 6.53 6.95 12.60
CA PRO A 369 6.24 5.80 13.42
C PRO A 369 4.89 5.96 14.12
N PRO A 370 4.14 4.86 14.32
CA PRO A 370 2.98 4.89 15.17
C PRO A 370 3.35 5.13 16.63
N PRO A 371 2.41 5.61 17.45
CA PRO A 371 2.57 5.60 18.90
C PRO A 371 2.84 4.17 19.41
N PRO A 372 3.64 3.98 20.47
CA PRO A 372 4.00 2.65 20.98
C PRO A 372 2.80 1.77 21.35
N LYS A 373 1.66 2.39 21.70
CA LYS A 373 0.40 1.70 22.00
C LYS A 373 -0.67 2.10 20.99
N VAL A 374 -1.66 1.25 20.80
CA VAL A 374 -2.86 1.62 20.03
C VAL A 374 -3.67 2.59 20.88
N GLU A 375 -3.72 3.85 20.45
CA GLU A 375 -4.55 4.87 21.09
C GLU A 375 -6.01 4.69 20.67
N LYS A 376 -6.99 5.13 21.48
CA LYS A 376 -8.42 5.05 21.14
C LYS A 376 -8.91 6.31 20.43
N GLU A 377 -8.41 7.47 20.84
CA GLU A 377 -8.80 8.77 20.30
C GLU A 377 -8.07 9.09 18.99
N ILE A 378 -8.61 10.03 18.21
CA ILE A 378 -7.99 10.59 17.01
C ILE A 378 -7.07 11.74 17.45
N GLY A 379 -5.95 11.94 16.75
CA GLY A 379 -4.94 12.94 17.11
C GLY A 379 -3.72 12.35 17.79
N GLU A 380 -3.25 11.19 17.30
CA GLU A 380 -2.02 10.57 17.76
C GLU A 380 -0.82 11.52 17.61
N LYS A 381 0.16 11.42 18.53
CA LYS A 381 1.41 12.20 18.45
C LYS A 381 2.10 11.99 17.11
N ARG A 382 2.41 13.07 16.39
CA ARG A 382 2.91 12.99 15.00
C ARG A 382 4.42 13.11 14.94
N LEU A 383 5.12 12.00 15.20
CA LEU A 383 6.57 11.93 15.00
C LEU A 383 6.90 11.79 13.51
N VAL A 384 7.96 12.48 13.08
CA VAL A 384 8.47 12.45 11.70
C VAL A 384 9.99 12.32 11.76
N GLY A 385 10.56 11.50 10.88
CA GLY A 385 11.99 11.27 10.75
C GLY A 385 12.46 11.27 9.29
N PHE A 386 13.77 11.47 9.11
CA PHE A 386 14.46 11.23 7.84
C PHE A 386 15.21 9.90 7.94
N HIS A 387 14.87 8.94 7.09
CA HIS A 387 15.43 7.59 7.20
C HIS A 387 15.36 6.82 5.87
N GLY A 388 16.23 5.81 5.73
CA GLY A 388 16.14 4.83 4.65
C GLY A 388 14.88 3.97 4.76
N THR A 389 14.33 3.58 3.62
CA THR A 389 13.09 2.79 3.50
C THR A 389 13.27 1.58 2.61
N GLY A 390 12.46 0.55 2.84
CA GLY A 390 12.51 -0.71 2.14
C GLY A 390 11.16 -1.10 1.57
N LEU A 391 11.17 -1.60 0.35
CA LEU A 391 10.04 -2.28 -0.27
C LEU A 391 10.55 -3.60 -0.84
N SER A 392 9.85 -4.70 -0.61
CA SER A 392 10.20 -5.98 -1.24
C SER A 392 8.93 -6.71 -1.62
N ILE A 393 9.01 -7.48 -2.69
CA ILE A 393 7.96 -8.42 -3.09
C ILE A 393 8.59 -9.80 -3.34
N ALA A 394 7.86 -10.88 -3.08
CA ALA A 394 8.29 -12.23 -3.44
C ALA A 394 7.25 -12.88 -4.38
N PRO A 395 7.58 -14.01 -5.04
CA PRO A 395 6.65 -14.70 -5.93
C PRO A 395 5.30 -15.02 -5.29
N GLU A 396 4.27 -15.18 -6.11
CA GLU A 396 2.94 -15.53 -5.64
C GLU A 396 2.95 -16.88 -4.89
N ILE A 397 2.14 -16.98 -3.85
CA ILE A 397 1.99 -18.23 -3.10
C ILE A 397 0.73 -18.93 -3.59
N SER A 398 0.91 -20.13 -4.15
CA SER A 398 -0.16 -21.00 -4.59
C SER A 398 -0.97 -21.53 -3.40
N PHE A 399 -2.27 -21.23 -3.39
CA PHE A 399 -3.17 -21.75 -2.36
C PHE A 399 -3.24 -23.27 -2.40
N SER A 400 -3.38 -23.86 -3.60
CA SER A 400 -3.48 -25.33 -3.74
C SER A 400 -2.25 -26.05 -3.22
N ASP A 401 -1.06 -25.48 -3.42
CA ASP A 401 0.19 -26.13 -3.07
C ASP A 401 0.42 -26.07 -1.56
N VAL A 402 0.14 -24.93 -0.94
CA VAL A 402 0.26 -24.77 0.52
C VAL A 402 -0.75 -25.61 1.28
N THR A 403 -1.94 -25.83 0.70
CA THR A 403 -3.04 -26.51 1.41
C THR A 403 -3.26 -27.96 0.98
N ALA A 404 -2.36 -28.53 0.18
CA ALA A 404 -2.49 -29.89 -0.37
C ALA A 404 -2.68 -30.96 0.71
N ASP A 405 -2.00 -30.80 1.84
CA ASP A 405 -2.02 -31.74 2.98
C ASP A 405 -2.97 -31.32 4.11
N CYS A 406 -3.70 -30.22 3.96
CA CYS A 406 -4.61 -29.73 5.00
C CYS A 406 -5.86 -30.61 5.09
N SER A 407 -6.22 -31.00 6.31
CA SER A 407 -7.32 -31.93 6.57
C SER A 407 -8.70 -31.26 6.51
N ASN A 408 -8.77 -29.92 6.64
CA ASN A 408 -10.02 -29.17 6.65
C ASN A 408 -9.84 -27.70 6.21
N PRO A 409 -10.94 -27.00 5.86
CA PRO A 409 -10.88 -25.61 5.37
C PRO A 409 -10.31 -24.59 6.37
N ASN A 410 -10.46 -24.80 7.68
CA ASN A 410 -9.90 -23.88 8.68
C ASN A 410 -8.39 -24.02 8.76
N GLU A 411 -7.88 -25.25 8.71
CA GLU A 411 -6.44 -25.52 8.64
C GLU A 411 -5.83 -24.93 7.37
N ALA A 412 -6.47 -25.14 6.21
CA ALA A 412 -6.05 -24.56 4.93
C ALA A 412 -5.96 -23.02 4.98
N LYS A 413 -6.98 -22.38 5.59
CA LYS A 413 -7.01 -20.93 5.82
C LYS A 413 -5.82 -20.45 6.64
N GLU A 414 -5.54 -21.08 7.78
CA GLU A 414 -4.43 -20.70 8.66
C GLU A 414 -3.08 -20.96 7.98
N ALA A 415 -2.91 -22.12 7.32
CA ALA A 415 -1.68 -22.49 6.63
C ALA A 415 -1.33 -21.49 5.52
N TYR A 416 -2.32 -21.08 4.72
CA TYR A 416 -2.11 -20.09 3.66
C TYR A 416 -1.74 -18.71 4.21
N SER A 417 -2.47 -18.24 5.23
CA SER A 417 -2.15 -16.98 5.91
C SER A 417 -0.73 -16.99 6.50
N GLN A 418 -0.33 -18.11 7.10
CA GLN A 418 0.99 -18.27 7.69
C GLN A 418 2.10 -18.32 6.63
N ALA A 419 1.85 -18.94 5.47
CA ALA A 419 2.82 -18.96 4.36
C ALA A 419 3.09 -17.55 3.83
N LEU A 420 2.03 -16.75 3.63
CA LEU A 420 2.16 -15.34 3.24
C LEU A 420 2.91 -14.53 4.30
N TYR A 421 2.53 -14.66 5.57
CA TYR A 421 3.20 -13.95 6.67
C TYR A 421 4.70 -14.28 6.76
N LYS A 422 5.07 -15.57 6.67
CA LYS A 422 6.49 -15.99 6.70
C LYS A 422 7.29 -15.35 5.58
N SER A 423 6.74 -15.31 4.36
CA SER A 423 7.40 -14.65 3.24
C SER A 423 7.57 -13.14 3.47
N VAL A 424 6.55 -12.47 4.02
CA VAL A 424 6.63 -11.03 4.37
C VAL A 424 7.70 -10.77 5.43
N ASP A 425 7.80 -11.62 6.44
CA ASP A 425 8.78 -11.54 7.53
C ASP A 425 10.22 -11.81 7.05
N GLU A 426 10.43 -12.80 6.18
CA GLU A 426 11.74 -13.08 5.57
C GLU A 426 12.25 -11.91 4.72
N GLN A 427 11.35 -11.33 3.91
CA GLN A 427 11.63 -10.11 3.15
C GLN A 427 11.94 -8.93 4.08
N TYR A 428 11.15 -8.76 5.15
CA TYR A 428 11.33 -7.69 6.13
C TYR A 428 12.71 -7.76 6.79
N LYS A 429 13.13 -8.95 7.23
CA LYS A 429 14.45 -9.18 7.83
C LYS A 429 15.58 -8.82 6.88
N THR A 430 15.42 -9.09 5.59
CA THR A 430 16.39 -8.71 4.57
C THR A 430 16.49 -7.19 4.43
N LEU A 431 15.34 -6.50 4.33
CA LEU A 431 15.29 -5.03 4.30
C LEU A 431 15.88 -4.41 5.57
N ASN A 432 15.54 -4.94 6.74
CA ASN A 432 16.08 -4.50 8.03
C ASN A 432 17.59 -4.64 8.08
N THR A 433 18.13 -5.77 7.60
CA THR A 433 19.58 -6.00 7.49
C THR A 433 20.24 -4.99 6.54
N ALA A 434 19.61 -4.68 5.42
CA ALA A 434 20.14 -3.72 4.45
C ALA A 434 20.22 -2.30 5.01
N ILE A 435 19.15 -1.87 5.68
CA ILE A 435 18.93 -0.48 6.08
C ILE A 435 19.46 -0.25 7.50
N ASN A 436 18.86 -0.88 8.51
CA ASN A 436 19.15 -0.63 9.92
C ASN A 436 20.49 -1.23 10.36
N HIS A 437 20.94 -2.32 9.72
CA HIS A 437 22.27 -2.90 9.93
C HIS A 437 23.29 -2.48 8.88
N GLN A 438 22.94 -1.52 8.01
CA GLN A 438 23.85 -0.86 7.05
C GLN A 438 24.61 -1.81 6.12
N ARG A 439 24.03 -2.96 5.80
CA ARG A 439 24.63 -3.92 4.84
C ARG A 439 24.34 -3.57 3.38
N GLY A 440 23.36 -2.68 3.14
CA GLY A 440 22.92 -2.30 1.81
C GLY A 440 22.61 -3.50 0.90
N ILE A 441 23.06 -3.46 -0.35
CA ILE A 441 22.81 -4.52 -1.34
C ILE A 441 23.38 -5.88 -0.89
N GLU A 442 24.43 -5.91 -0.06
CA GLU A 442 25.01 -7.15 0.45
C GLU A 442 24.08 -7.94 1.38
N ALA A 443 23.00 -7.33 1.88
CA ALA A 443 21.96 -8.05 2.61
C ALA A 443 21.14 -8.98 1.73
N SER A 444 21.26 -8.87 0.39
CA SER A 444 20.53 -9.72 -0.55
C SER A 444 20.72 -11.20 -0.24
N THR A 445 19.66 -11.97 -0.42
CA THR A 445 19.65 -13.42 -0.24
C THR A 445 19.35 -14.11 -1.57
N SER A 446 19.29 -15.44 -1.58
CA SER A 446 18.86 -16.19 -2.76
C SER A 446 17.38 -15.94 -3.14
N THR A 447 16.56 -15.41 -2.22
CA THR A 447 15.13 -15.16 -2.43
C THR A 447 14.77 -13.68 -2.50
N VAL A 448 15.68 -12.78 -2.09
CA VAL A 448 15.48 -11.32 -2.10
C VAL A 448 16.71 -10.65 -2.69
N SER A 449 16.59 -10.19 -3.94
CA SER A 449 17.62 -9.41 -4.63
C SER A 449 17.34 -7.92 -4.46
N LEU A 450 18.19 -7.22 -3.70
CA LEU A 450 18.04 -5.80 -3.44
C LEU A 450 18.65 -4.93 -4.55
N SER A 451 18.00 -3.80 -4.81
CA SER A 451 18.42 -2.81 -5.81
C SER A 451 18.02 -1.39 -5.38
N GLN A 452 18.54 -0.37 -6.06
CA GLN A 452 18.17 1.03 -5.86
C GLN A 452 17.73 1.62 -7.21
N PRO A 453 16.44 1.48 -7.59
CA PRO A 453 15.97 1.71 -8.95
C PRO A 453 15.98 3.18 -9.44
N TRP A 454 16.44 4.11 -8.60
CA TRP A 454 16.55 5.55 -8.87
C TRP A 454 18.00 6.02 -9.06
N ASN A 455 19.00 5.15 -8.82
CA ASN A 455 20.43 5.48 -8.89
C ASN A 455 21.04 5.18 -10.25
#